data_AF-A0A081SHZ0-F1
#
_entry.id   AF-A0A081SHZ0-F1
#
_cell.length_a   1.000
_cell.length_b   1.000
_cell.length_c   1.000
_cell.angle_alpha   90.00
_cell.angle_beta   90.00
_cell.angle_gamma   90.00
#
_symmetry.space_group_name_H-M   'P 1'
#
loop_
_entity.id
_entity.type
_entity.pdbx_description
1 polymer ?
#
loop_
_entity_poly.entity_id
_entity_poly.type
_entity_poly.pdbx_seq_one_letter_code
_entity_poly.pdbx_strand_id
1 'polypeptide(L)'
;MKRIAVFIVIAAALQSCSVGTSFRETVTDNGIVLRVTGSTGVFFGIVSQNTAVRYEPSNLASEFQVDSLQVRFTGEASGNSATNQSPLGPQGWGLQITLTDIRIRTDANR
;
A
#
# COMPACT_ATOMS: atom_id res chain seq x y z
N MET A 1 -57.82 23.97 13.35
CA MET A 1 -56.62 24.15 12.51
C MET A 1 -55.42 24.36 13.42
N LYS A 2 -54.69 23.29 13.77
CA LYS A 2 -53.61 23.32 14.78
C LYS A 2 -52.34 22.86 14.06
N ARG A 3 -51.38 23.78 13.86
CA ARG A 3 -50.15 23.57 13.09
C ARG A 3 -49.27 22.57 13.86
N ILE A 4 -48.97 21.43 13.25
CA ILE A 4 -48.08 20.40 13.78
C ILE A 4 -46.65 20.92 13.59
N ALA A 5 -45.96 21.20 14.70
CA ALA A 5 -44.55 21.55 14.69
C ALA A 5 -43.72 20.27 14.57
N VAL A 6 -43.10 20.06 13.41
CA VAL A 6 -42.13 18.98 13.18
C VAL A 6 -40.79 19.47 13.72
N PHE A 7 -40.34 18.93 14.85
CA PHE A 7 -38.98 19.13 15.33
C PHE A 7 -38.07 18.13 14.61
N ILE A 8 -37.38 18.61 13.58
CA ILE A 8 -36.31 17.84 12.92
C ILE A 8 -35.13 17.81 13.88
N VAL A 9 -34.87 16.62 14.45
CA VAL A 9 -33.66 16.34 15.22
C VAL A 9 -32.53 16.13 14.22
N ILE A 10 -31.70 17.15 13.99
CA ILE A 10 -30.42 16.98 13.30
C ILE A 10 -29.38 16.61 14.35
N ALA A 11 -29.23 15.30 14.60
CA ALA A 11 -28.10 14.77 15.34
C ALA A 11 -26.86 14.79 14.43
N ALA A 12 -26.21 15.94 14.33
CA ALA A 12 -24.88 16.03 13.73
C ALA A 12 -23.86 15.43 14.70
N ALA A 13 -23.64 14.12 14.61
CA ALA A 13 -22.52 13.48 15.28
C ALA A 13 -21.22 13.95 14.60
N LEU A 14 -20.61 15.01 15.14
CA LEU A 14 -19.23 15.38 14.82
C LEU A 14 -18.28 14.36 15.45
N GLN A 15 -18.19 13.16 14.87
CA GLN A 15 -17.06 12.27 15.15
C GLN A 15 -15.90 12.64 14.23
N SER A 16 -15.22 13.74 14.54
CA SER A 16 -13.88 13.98 14.00
C SER A 16 -12.85 13.66 15.07
N CYS A 17 -12.74 12.38 15.41
CA CYS A 17 -11.54 11.86 16.05
C CYS A 17 -10.68 11.27 14.93
N SER A 18 -9.91 12.11 14.24
CA SER A 18 -8.88 11.64 13.32
C SER A 18 -7.71 11.12 14.17
N VAL A 19 -7.92 9.99 14.84
CA VAL A 19 -6.81 9.19 15.34
C VAL A 19 -6.09 8.71 14.10
N GLY A 20 -4.90 9.22 13.89
CA GLY A 20 -4.02 8.73 12.85
C GLY A 20 -3.71 7.27 13.06
N THR A 21 -4.47 6.37 12.46
CA THR A 21 -4.20 4.94 12.52
C THR A 21 -3.05 4.64 11.58
N SER A 22 -1.86 4.47 12.15
CA SER A 22 -0.84 3.68 11.47
C SER A 22 -1.33 2.24 11.42
N PHE A 23 -1.24 1.62 10.25
CA PHE A 23 -1.54 0.20 10.10
C PHE A 23 -0.26 -0.55 9.73
N ARG A 24 -0.20 -1.81 10.17
CA ARG A 24 0.74 -2.82 9.70
C ARG A 24 -0.09 -4.01 9.26
N GLU A 25 0.14 -4.45 8.04
CA GLU A 25 -0.55 -5.58 7.44
C GLU A 25 0.47 -6.52 6.83
N THR A 26 0.41 -7.80 7.21
CA THR A 26 1.17 -8.85 6.55
C THR A 26 0.54 -9.12 5.19
N VAL A 27 1.27 -8.80 4.13
CA VAL A 27 0.87 -9.05 2.74
C VAL A 27 1.60 -10.29 2.25
N THR A 28 0.91 -11.21 1.59
CA THR A 28 1.52 -12.30 0.82
C THR A 28 0.91 -12.34 -0.56
N ASP A 29 1.71 -12.09 -1.59
CA ASP A 29 1.19 -11.97 -2.94
C ASP A 29 2.22 -12.30 -4.03
N ASN A 30 1.72 -12.45 -5.24
CA ASN A 30 2.46 -12.54 -6.49
C ASN A 30 2.69 -11.13 -7.04
N GLY A 31 3.94 -10.80 -7.36
CA GLY A 31 4.30 -9.48 -7.86
C GLY A 31 5.22 -9.51 -9.07
N ILE A 32 5.35 -8.34 -9.71
CA ILE A 32 6.36 -8.04 -10.72
C ILE A 32 7.26 -6.95 -10.17
N VAL A 33 8.56 -7.20 -10.15
CA VAL A 33 9.56 -6.18 -9.83
C VAL A 33 9.70 -5.26 -11.04
N LEU A 34 9.60 -3.96 -10.80
CA LEU A 34 9.76 -2.92 -11.82
C LEU A 34 10.83 -1.94 -11.41
N ARG A 35 11.63 -1.52 -12.38
CA ARG A 35 12.52 -0.37 -12.24
C ARG A 35 11.71 0.92 -12.37
N VAL A 36 11.72 1.76 -11.34
CA VAL A 36 10.89 2.96 -11.24
C VAL A 36 11.75 4.20 -11.02
N THR A 37 11.46 5.27 -11.75
CA THR A 37 12.02 6.60 -11.48
C THR A 37 11.19 7.27 -10.38
N GLY A 38 11.72 7.28 -9.16
CA GLY A 38 11.12 7.94 -7.99
C GLY A 38 11.53 9.41 -7.87
N SER A 39 11.12 10.03 -6.76
CA SER A 39 11.39 11.44 -6.47
C SER A 39 12.86 11.71 -6.13
N THR A 40 13.57 10.74 -5.52
CA THR A 40 14.97 10.90 -5.12
C THR A 40 15.94 10.16 -6.03
N GLY A 41 15.46 9.45 -7.05
CA GLY A 41 16.29 8.66 -7.95
C GLY A 41 15.57 7.41 -8.47
N VAL A 42 16.32 6.53 -9.11
CA VAL A 42 15.78 5.25 -9.59
C VAL A 42 15.83 4.20 -8.49
N PHE A 43 14.73 3.48 -8.30
CA PHE A 43 14.60 2.38 -7.34
C PHE A 43 13.87 1.21 -7.99
N PHE A 44 13.72 0.12 -7.24
CA PHE A 44 12.93 -1.05 -7.66
C PHE A 44 11.70 -1.19 -6.78
N GLY A 45 10.53 -1.21 -7.40
CA GLY A 45 9.24 -1.41 -6.75
C GLY A 45 8.63 -2.76 -7.11
N ILE A 46 7.65 -3.22 -6.34
CA ILE A 46 6.89 -4.44 -6.64
C ILE A 46 5.44 -4.04 -6.91
N VAL A 47 4.90 -4.47 -8.05
CA VAL A 47 3.46 -4.34 -8.34
C VAL A 47 2.80 -5.69 -8.12
N SER A 48 1.81 -5.76 -7.23
CA SER A 48 0.99 -6.95 -7.06
C SER A 48 0.25 -7.27 -8.36
N GLN A 49 0.30 -8.52 -8.79
CA GLN A 49 -0.43 -8.99 -9.97
C GLN A 49 -1.93 -9.16 -9.69
N ASN A 50 -2.32 -9.43 -8.44
CA ASN A 50 -3.69 -9.68 -8.07
C ASN A 50 -4.46 -8.39 -7.75
N THR A 51 -3.83 -7.45 -7.04
CA THR A 51 -4.48 -6.23 -6.54
C THR A 51 -4.04 -4.97 -7.29
N ALA A 52 -3.01 -5.05 -8.13
CA ALA A 52 -2.34 -3.91 -8.76
C ALA A 52 -1.76 -2.88 -7.76
N VAL A 53 -1.72 -3.20 -6.46
CA VAL A 53 -1.11 -2.36 -5.44
C VAL A 53 0.39 -2.29 -5.68
N ARG A 54 0.93 -1.07 -5.54
CA ARG A 54 2.36 -0.78 -5.64
C ARG A 54 2.97 -0.85 -4.26
N TYR A 55 4.07 -1.56 -4.13
CA TYR A 55 4.83 -1.70 -2.90
C TYR A 55 6.25 -1.21 -3.13
N GLU A 56 6.73 -0.37 -2.22
CA GLU A 56 8.08 0.15 -2.17
C GLU A 56 8.86 -0.63 -1.11
N PRO A 57 9.68 -1.62 -1.50
CA PRO A 57 10.38 -2.45 -0.54
C PRO A 57 11.57 -1.69 0.04
N SER A 58 11.64 -1.66 1.37
CA SER A 58 12.74 -1.03 2.11
C SER A 58 14.04 -1.86 2.12
N ASN A 59 13.95 -3.15 1.80
CA ASN A 59 15.02 -4.13 1.94
C ASN A 59 15.08 -5.12 0.76
N LEU A 60 14.79 -4.68 -0.47
CA LEU A 60 14.89 -5.54 -1.65
C LEU A 60 16.35 -5.91 -1.93
N ALA A 61 16.67 -7.20 -1.77
CA ALA A 61 18.00 -7.72 -2.03
C ALA A 61 18.39 -7.61 -3.51
N SER A 62 19.68 -7.46 -3.81
CA SER A 62 20.18 -7.07 -5.14
C SER A 62 19.89 -8.12 -6.21
N GLU A 63 19.81 -9.41 -5.84
CA GLU A 63 19.44 -10.50 -6.73
C GLU A 63 18.00 -10.40 -7.27
N PHE A 64 17.13 -9.65 -6.58
CA PHE A 64 15.76 -9.39 -7.02
C PHE A 64 15.60 -8.04 -7.74
N GLN A 65 16.66 -7.23 -7.85
CA GLN A 65 16.66 -5.92 -8.54
C GLN A 65 16.78 -6.09 -10.06
N VAL A 66 15.88 -6.88 -10.63
CA VAL A 66 15.81 -7.16 -12.06
C VAL A 66 14.46 -6.68 -12.56
N ASP A 67 14.47 -5.85 -13.60
CA ASP A 67 13.25 -5.34 -14.19
C ASP A 67 12.42 -6.47 -14.78
N SER A 68 11.09 -6.39 -14.62
CA SER A 68 10.12 -7.41 -15.03
C SER A 68 10.29 -8.79 -14.36
N LEU A 69 11.02 -8.89 -13.25
CA LEU A 69 11.17 -10.16 -12.51
C LEU A 69 9.86 -10.54 -11.81
N GLN A 70 9.35 -11.73 -12.11
CA GLN A 70 8.18 -12.27 -11.44
C GLN A 70 8.57 -12.91 -10.11
N VAL A 71 7.91 -12.48 -9.04
CA VAL A 71 8.19 -12.94 -7.68
C VAL A 71 6.93 -13.37 -6.97
N ARG A 72 7.09 -14.17 -5.93
CA ARG A 72 6.15 -14.30 -4.83
C ARG A 72 6.81 -13.72 -3.59
N PHE A 73 6.11 -12.83 -2.90
CA PHE A 73 6.65 -12.12 -1.76
C PHE A 73 5.70 -12.17 -0.57
N THR A 74 6.28 -12.07 0.62
CA THR A 74 5.61 -11.82 1.88
C THR A 74 6.32 -10.68 2.59
N GLY A 75 5.57 -9.79 3.20
CA GLY A 75 6.15 -8.68 3.93
C GLY A 75 5.15 -7.92 4.77
N GLU A 76 5.69 -7.06 5.63
CA GLU A 76 4.92 -6.17 6.48
C GLU A 76 4.74 -4.84 5.74
N ALA A 77 3.55 -4.63 5.18
CA ALA A 77 3.18 -3.36 4.61
C ALA A 77 2.77 -2.42 5.75
N SER A 78 3.31 -1.20 5.74
CA SER A 78 2.96 -0.19 6.72
C SER A 78 2.48 1.06 6.03
N GLY A 79 1.42 1.64 6.58
CA GLY A 79 0.89 2.91 6.11
C GLY A 79 0.48 3.81 7.24
N ASN A 80 0.61 5.12 7.00
CA ASN A 80 0.08 6.13 7.88
C ASN A 80 -1.21 6.71 7.26
N SER A 81 -2.37 6.41 7.85
CA SER A 81 -3.64 7.04 7.47
C SER A 81 -3.88 8.38 8.18
N ALA A 82 -2.95 8.82 9.04
CA ALA A 82 -3.06 10.06 9.83
C ALA A 82 -2.93 11.33 8.99
N THR A 83 -2.23 11.25 7.87
CA THR A 83 -2.22 12.31 6.89
C THR A 83 -3.33 11.98 5.90
N ASN A 84 -4.12 12.95 5.46
CA ASN A 84 -5.04 12.79 4.32
C ASN A 84 -4.28 12.52 2.98
N GLN A 85 -3.05 12.04 3.06
CA GLN A 85 -2.17 11.66 1.99
C GLN A 85 -2.12 10.13 2.04
N SER A 86 -2.30 9.48 0.90
CA SER A 86 -2.13 8.02 0.81
C SER A 86 -0.82 7.61 1.50
N PRO A 87 -0.79 6.43 2.15
CA PRO A 87 0.39 5.89 2.84
C PRO A 87 1.48 5.51 1.83
N LEU A 88 2.03 6.49 1.15
CA LEU A 88 3.09 6.31 0.17
C LEU A 88 4.41 6.16 0.92
N GLY A 89 5.27 5.27 0.42
CA GLY A 89 6.61 5.06 0.88
C GLY A 89 7.54 6.23 0.54
N PRO A 90 8.82 6.12 0.91
CA PRO A 90 9.81 7.18 0.74
C PRO A 90 9.86 7.83 -0.66
N GLN A 91 9.59 7.06 -1.72
CA GLN A 91 9.59 7.56 -3.10
C GLN A 91 8.25 8.15 -3.56
N GLY A 92 7.20 8.08 -2.75
CA GLY A 92 5.88 8.58 -3.13
C GLY A 92 5.15 7.72 -4.18
N TRP A 93 5.63 6.49 -4.45
CA TRP A 93 5.14 5.67 -5.56
C TRP A 93 4.13 4.58 -5.16
N GLY A 94 4.29 4.00 -3.97
CA GLY A 94 3.49 2.87 -3.48
C GLY A 94 3.59 2.72 -1.98
N LEU A 95 2.95 1.70 -1.39
CA LEU A 95 2.99 1.43 0.05
C LEU A 95 4.39 0.98 0.48
N GLN A 96 4.91 1.52 1.59
CA GLN A 96 6.17 0.99 2.13
C GLN A 96 5.96 -0.44 2.63
N ILE A 97 6.86 -1.35 2.24
CA ILE A 97 6.88 -2.73 2.71
C ILE A 97 8.27 -3.13 3.22
N THR A 98 8.33 -3.91 4.27
CA THR A 98 9.53 -4.65 4.66
C THR A 98 9.32 -6.12 4.33
N LEU A 99 10.08 -6.64 3.37
CA LEU A 99 9.99 -8.02 2.93
C LEU A 99 10.51 -8.95 4.02
N THR A 100 9.74 -9.97 4.33
CA THR A 100 10.13 -11.07 5.23
C THR A 100 10.50 -12.33 4.45
N ASP A 101 9.89 -12.52 3.26
CA ASP A 101 10.21 -13.59 2.33
C ASP A 101 10.00 -13.12 0.88
N ILE A 102 10.87 -13.53 -0.03
CA ILE A 102 10.73 -13.27 -1.46
C ILE A 102 11.42 -14.36 -2.26
N ARG A 103 10.78 -14.81 -3.33
CA ARG A 103 11.30 -15.84 -4.22
C ARG A 103 10.90 -15.59 -5.66
N ILE A 104 11.76 -16.02 -6.59
CA ILE A 104 11.46 -16.00 -8.03
C ILE A 104 10.32 -16.98 -8.30
N ARG A 105 9.37 -16.56 -9.14
CA ARG A 105 8.31 -17.44 -9.60
C ARG A 105 8.79 -18.23 -10.81
N THR A 106 8.85 -19.55 -10.69
CA THR A 106 9.37 -20.46 -11.73
C THR A 106 8.25 -21.03 -12.63
N ASP A 107 7.05 -20.49 -12.57
CA ASP A 107 5.86 -20.97 -13.30
C ASP A 107 5.73 -20.41 -14.72
N ALA A 108 6.63 -19.53 -15.17
CA ALA A 108 6.56 -18.90 -16.49
C ALA A 108 7.01 -19.77 -17.68
N ASN A 109 7.23 -21.09 -17.51
CA ASN A 109 7.74 -21.96 -18.58
C ASN A 109 7.07 -23.35 -18.63
N ARG A 110 5.74 -23.41 -18.54
CA ARG A 110 4.99 -24.65 -18.78
C ARG A 110 3.90 -24.49 -19.81
#